data_AF-A0A7Z9Z837-F1
#
_entry.id   AF-A0A7Z9Z837-F1
#
_cell.length_a   1.000
_cell.length_b   1.000
_cell.length_c   1.000
_cell.angle_alpha   90.00
_cell.angle_beta   90.00
_cell.angle_gamma   90.00
#
_symmetry.space_group_name_H-M   'P 1'
#
loop_
_entity.id
_entity.type
_entity.pdbx_description
1 polymer ?
#
loop_
_entity_poly.entity_id
_entity_poly.type
_entity_poly.pdbx_seq_one_letter_code
_entity_poly.pdbx_strand_id
1 'polypeptide(L)'
;MHPSLPIQLILAKFEEDLLSFRNVVFNLPPNLSGEILYNFLDRSVFLLHRCGELLRLVTTEDKPKELNGEIVSAVFEALFTVKTFYDKVEKQTPLFLDQITLFFEPLKDKLDQLVGTFHSALYLEENKIDFEEMAYIIEGLSQTVEILIEGIKKIEDKIL
;
A
#
# COMPACT_ATOMS: atom_id res chain seq x y z
N MET A 1 -12.70 -22.51 -19.97
CA MET A 1 -11.89 -21.35 -19.52
C MET A 1 -10.91 -21.87 -18.48
N HIS A 2 -9.65 -21.42 -18.52
CA HIS A 2 -8.66 -21.79 -17.52
C HIS A 2 -9.08 -21.17 -16.17
N PRO A 3 -9.21 -21.92 -15.07
CA PRO A 3 -9.77 -21.42 -13.81
C PRO A 3 -8.97 -20.24 -13.23
N SER A 4 -7.69 -20.10 -13.56
CA SER A 4 -6.83 -18.99 -13.11
C SER A 4 -6.92 -17.70 -13.95
N LEU A 5 -7.58 -17.71 -15.12
CA LEU A 5 -7.62 -16.55 -16.01
C LEU A 5 -8.19 -15.28 -15.35
N PRO A 6 -9.27 -15.34 -14.54
CA PRO A 6 -9.76 -14.16 -13.82
C PRO A 6 -8.73 -13.56 -12.86
N ILE A 7 -8.00 -14.40 -12.13
CA ILE A 7 -6.99 -13.97 -11.16
C ILE A 7 -5.80 -13.30 -11.88
N GLN A 8 -5.38 -13.85 -13.02
CA GLN A 8 -4.33 -13.26 -13.84
C GLN A 8 -4.71 -11.89 -14.39
N LEU A 9 -5.97 -11.69 -14.78
CA LEU A 9 -6.46 -10.38 -15.25
C LEU A 9 -6.50 -9.35 -14.12
N ILE A 10 -6.91 -9.76 -12.91
CA ILE A 10 -6.88 -8.90 -11.72
C ILE A 10 -5.44 -8.51 -11.39
N LEU A 11 -4.52 -9.47 -11.37
CA LEU A 11 -3.11 -9.23 -11.11
C LEU A 11 -2.49 -8.28 -12.15
N ALA A 12 -2.70 -8.53 -13.44
CA ALA A 12 -2.18 -7.68 -14.52
C ALA A 12 -2.70 -6.23 -14.40
N LYS A 13 -3.98 -6.05 -14.02
CA LYS A 13 -4.54 -4.71 -13.82
C LYS A 13 -3.91 -4.01 -12.62
N PHE A 14 -3.70 -4.76 -11.53
CA PHE A 14 -3.03 -4.25 -10.35
C PHE A 14 -1.58 -3.83 -10.64
N GLU A 15 -0.83 -4.63 -11.40
CA GLU A 15 0.55 -4.33 -11.79
C GLU A 15 0.64 -3.06 -12.66
N GLU A 16 -0.33 -2.83 -13.54
CA GLU A 16 -0.43 -1.59 -14.32
C GLU A 16 -0.62 -0.37 -13.41
N ASP A 17 -1.55 -0.47 -12.44
CA ASP A 17 -1.85 0.60 -11.50
C ASP A 17 -0.65 0.87 -10.56
N LEU A 18 0.04 -0.18 -10.13
CA LEU A 18 1.28 -0.13 -9.36
C LEU A 18 2.39 0.55 -10.15
N LEU A 19 2.62 0.16 -11.40
CA LEU A 19 3.63 0.75 -12.26
C LEU A 19 3.38 2.25 -12.45
N SER A 20 2.13 2.63 -12.69
CA SER A 20 1.70 4.02 -12.79
C SER A 20 1.99 4.80 -11.51
N PHE A 21 1.69 4.24 -10.34
CA PHE A 21 1.94 4.91 -9.06
C PHE A 21 3.44 5.04 -8.79
N ARG A 22 4.18 3.95 -8.97
CA ARG A 22 5.63 3.87 -8.79
C ARG A 22 6.37 4.91 -9.61
N ASN A 23 6.01 5.07 -10.88
CA ASN A 23 6.60 6.09 -11.76
C ASN A 23 6.43 7.50 -11.20
N VAL A 24 5.27 7.79 -10.61
CA VAL A 24 5.04 9.11 -10.01
C VAL A 24 5.77 9.25 -8.68
N VAL A 25 5.76 8.22 -7.83
CA VAL A 25 6.49 8.23 -6.56
C VAL A 25 7.99 8.46 -6.78
N PHE A 26 8.59 7.86 -7.80
CA PHE A 26 10.00 8.09 -8.12
C PHE A 26 10.29 9.52 -8.56
N ASN A 27 9.35 10.16 -9.25
CA ASN A 27 9.46 11.51 -9.80
C ASN A 27 8.71 12.58 -8.99
N LEU A 28 8.43 12.33 -7.70
CA LEU A 28 7.74 13.27 -6.83
C LEU A 28 8.47 14.63 -6.80
N PRO A 29 7.75 15.76 -7.01
CA PRO A 29 8.35 17.08 -6.91
C PRO A 29 8.88 17.33 -5.50
N PRO A 30 9.91 18.17 -5.33
CA PRO A 30 10.54 18.42 -4.03
C PRO A 30 9.62 19.12 -3.03
N ASN A 31 8.59 19.83 -3.52
CA ASN A 31 7.54 20.43 -2.70
C ASN A 31 6.21 19.85 -3.15
N LEU A 32 5.47 19.25 -2.22
CA LEU A 32 4.11 18.76 -2.45
C LEU A 32 3.12 19.79 -1.90
N SER A 33 2.23 20.28 -2.75
CA SER A 33 1.06 21.04 -2.31
C SER A 33 -0.01 20.09 -1.75
N GLY A 34 -0.94 20.61 -0.94
CA GLY A 34 -2.00 19.82 -0.31
C GLY A 34 -2.77 18.93 -1.28
N GLU A 35 -3.33 19.50 -2.35
CA GLU A 35 -4.12 18.74 -3.35
C GLU A 35 -3.35 17.58 -3.99
N ILE A 36 -2.08 17.83 -4.33
CA ILE A 36 -1.21 16.80 -4.93
C ILE A 36 -0.93 15.70 -3.91
N LEU A 37 -0.67 16.06 -2.66
CA LEU A 37 -0.44 15.12 -1.57
C LEU A 37 -1.69 14.26 -1.29
N TYR A 38 -2.88 14.85 -1.24
CA TYR A 38 -4.13 14.11 -1.05
C TYR A 38 -4.37 13.10 -2.16
N ASN A 39 -4.15 13.49 -3.41
CA ASN A 39 -4.30 12.58 -4.54
C ASN A 39 -3.35 11.37 -4.44
N PHE A 40 -2.13 11.56 -3.91
CA PHE A 40 -1.21 10.44 -3.71
C PHE A 40 -1.51 9.59 -2.48
N LEU A 41 -2.01 10.20 -1.40
CA LEU A 41 -2.52 9.46 -0.26
C LEU A 41 -3.72 8.59 -0.67
N ASP A 42 -4.65 9.13 -1.45
CA ASP A 42 -5.81 8.40 -1.97
C ASP A 42 -5.40 7.24 -2.89
N ARG A 43 -4.40 7.44 -3.76
CA ARG A 43 -3.82 6.34 -4.55
C ARG A 43 -3.14 5.28 -3.69
N SER A 44 -2.52 5.66 -2.57
CA SER A 44 -1.94 4.70 -1.62
C SER A 44 -3.01 3.87 -0.92
N VAL A 45 -4.14 4.47 -0.55
CA VAL A 45 -5.32 3.77 0.00
C VAL A 45 -5.79 2.70 -0.98
N PHE A 46 -5.99 3.08 -2.25
CA PHE A 46 -6.43 2.16 -3.29
C PHE A 46 -5.48 0.96 -3.45
N LEU A 47 -4.17 1.21 -3.52
CA LEU A 47 -3.18 0.14 -3.64
C LEU A 47 -3.16 -0.78 -2.43
N LEU A 48 -3.23 -0.23 -1.21
CA LEU A 48 -3.32 -1.02 0.01
C LEU A 48 -4.59 -1.89 0.01
N HIS A 49 -5.74 -1.33 -0.36
CA HIS A 49 -6.98 -2.08 -0.45
C HIS A 49 -6.86 -3.26 -1.42
N ARG A 50 -6.31 -3.02 -2.63
CA ARG A 50 -6.07 -4.09 -3.62
C ARG A 50 -5.07 -5.14 -3.14
N CYS A 51 -4.08 -4.76 -2.33
CA CYS A 51 -3.18 -5.74 -1.73
C CYS A 51 -3.94 -6.70 -0.80
N GLY A 52 -4.85 -6.19 0.03
CA GLY A 52 -5.69 -7.02 0.89
C GLY A 52 -6.53 -8.03 0.10
N GLU A 53 -7.21 -7.56 -0.95
CA GLU A 53 -7.99 -8.42 -1.85
C GLU A 53 -7.13 -9.52 -2.51
N LEU A 54 -5.96 -9.14 -3.04
CA LEU A 54 -5.05 -10.08 -3.69
C LEU A 54 -4.54 -11.15 -2.73
N LEU A 55 -4.19 -10.79 -1.50
CA LEU A 55 -3.77 -11.76 -0.48
C LEU A 55 -4.88 -12.73 -0.11
N ARG A 56 -6.14 -12.28 -0.05
CA ARG A 56 -7.27 -13.19 0.15
C ARG A 56 -7.48 -14.14 -1.01
N LEU A 57 -7.17 -13.73 -2.24
CA LEU A 57 -7.19 -14.67 -3.36
C LEU A 57 -6.24 -15.82 -3.07
N VAL A 58 -5.04 -15.57 -2.51
CA VAL A 58 -4.06 -16.61 -2.13
C VAL A 58 -4.69 -17.68 -1.23
N THR A 59 -5.52 -17.31 -0.26
CA THR A 59 -6.13 -18.23 0.72
C THR A 59 -7.42 -18.91 0.25
N THR A 60 -8.20 -18.26 -0.63
CA THR A 60 -9.58 -18.67 -0.94
C THR A 60 -9.76 -19.41 -2.26
N GLU A 61 -8.88 -19.20 -3.24
CA GLU A 61 -9.04 -19.72 -4.60
C GLU A 61 -8.06 -20.86 -4.92
N ASP A 62 -8.52 -21.91 -5.58
CA ASP A 62 -7.64 -22.98 -6.09
C ASP A 62 -6.88 -22.49 -7.34
N LYS A 63 -5.54 -22.45 -7.26
CA LYS A 63 -4.68 -21.90 -8.31
C LYS A 63 -3.26 -22.48 -8.29
N PRO A 64 -2.50 -22.36 -9.40
CA PRO A 64 -1.10 -22.77 -9.45
C PRO A 64 -0.24 -22.07 -8.39
N LYS A 65 0.74 -22.77 -7.83
CA LYS A 65 1.64 -22.21 -6.81
C LYS A 65 2.45 -21.03 -7.32
N GLU A 66 2.80 -21.04 -8.60
CA GLU A 66 3.51 -19.96 -9.29
C GLU A 66 2.73 -18.65 -9.17
N LEU A 67 1.41 -18.70 -9.36
CA LEU A 67 0.53 -17.54 -9.25
C LEU A 67 0.46 -16.98 -7.82
N ASN A 68 0.60 -17.83 -6.79
CA ASN A 68 0.73 -17.34 -5.42
C ASN A 68 2.01 -16.53 -5.24
N GLY A 69 3.13 -17.00 -5.83
CA GLY A 69 4.40 -16.27 -5.80
C GLY A 69 4.30 -14.91 -6.50
N GLU A 70 3.67 -14.87 -7.67
CA GLU A 70 3.42 -13.63 -8.42
C GLU A 70 2.58 -12.64 -7.61
N ILE A 71 1.47 -13.10 -6.99
CA ILE A 71 0.62 -12.26 -6.15
C ILE A 71 1.42 -11.68 -4.95
N VAL A 72 2.16 -12.53 -4.23
CA VAL A 72 2.93 -12.11 -3.05
C VAL A 72 4.03 -11.12 -3.44
N SER A 73 4.69 -11.32 -4.57
CA SER A 73 5.68 -10.38 -5.12
C SER A 73 5.06 -9.03 -5.46
N ALA A 74 3.91 -9.01 -6.14
CA ALA A 74 3.23 -7.77 -6.50
C ALA A 74 2.73 -7.00 -5.27
N VAL A 75 2.18 -7.69 -4.27
CA VAL A 75 1.80 -7.10 -2.97
C VAL A 75 3.02 -6.49 -2.27
N PHE A 76 4.14 -7.21 -2.22
CA PHE A 76 5.38 -6.69 -1.64
C PHE A 76 5.85 -5.41 -2.35
N GLU A 77 5.89 -5.40 -3.70
CA GLU A 77 6.30 -4.22 -4.46
C GLU A 77 5.39 -3.02 -4.20
N ALA A 78 4.08 -3.24 -4.06
CA ALA A 78 3.13 -2.19 -3.74
C ALA A 78 3.34 -1.63 -2.34
N LEU A 79 3.45 -2.49 -1.32
CA LEU A 79 3.75 -2.06 0.06
C LEU A 79 5.06 -1.27 0.13
N PHE A 80 6.10 -1.75 -0.55
CA PHE A 80 7.39 -1.07 -0.63
C PHE A 80 7.28 0.30 -1.33
N THR A 81 6.48 0.39 -2.39
CA THR A 81 6.25 1.64 -3.12
C THR A 81 5.49 2.66 -2.25
N VAL A 82 4.47 2.22 -1.53
CA VAL A 82 3.72 3.06 -0.57
C VAL A 82 4.64 3.54 0.55
N LYS A 83 5.50 2.66 1.09
CA LYS A 83 6.50 3.04 2.09
C LYS A 83 7.46 4.11 1.56
N THR A 84 7.97 3.90 0.36
CA THR A 84 8.87 4.85 -0.31
C THR A 84 8.20 6.21 -0.51
N PHE A 85 6.91 6.22 -0.83
CA PHE A 85 6.13 7.45 -0.90
C PHE A 85 6.05 8.15 0.46
N TYR A 86 5.69 7.43 1.52
CA TYR A 86 5.58 7.99 2.87
C TYR A 86 6.93 8.53 3.39
N ASP A 87 8.02 7.81 3.15
CA ASP A 87 9.38 8.27 3.48
C ASP A 87 9.77 9.56 2.74
N LYS A 88 9.28 9.74 1.51
CA LYS A 88 9.53 10.97 0.73
C LYS A 88 8.70 12.13 1.25
N VAL A 89 7.41 11.90 1.54
CA VAL A 89 6.52 12.90 2.14
C VAL A 89 7.11 13.39 3.45
N GLU A 90 7.62 12.48 4.28
CA GLU A 90 8.24 12.83 5.56
C GLU A 90 9.43 13.78 5.41
N LYS A 91 10.31 13.49 4.44
CA LYS A 91 11.50 14.32 4.20
C LYS A 91 11.17 15.66 3.55
N GLN A 92 10.16 15.71 2.69
CA GLN A 92 9.84 16.87 1.86
C GLN A 92 8.83 17.83 2.51
N THR A 93 8.00 17.34 3.44
CA THR A 93 6.92 18.12 4.05
C THR A 93 6.89 18.02 5.59
N PRO A 94 7.98 18.35 6.29
CA PRO A 94 8.07 18.17 7.74
C PRO A 94 7.02 18.97 8.53
N LEU A 95 6.70 20.20 8.08
CA LEU A 95 5.69 21.04 8.73
C LEU A 95 4.26 20.50 8.60
N PHE A 96 3.97 19.80 7.50
CA PHE A 96 2.68 19.12 7.33
C PHE A 96 2.62 17.90 8.23
N LEU A 97 3.71 17.13 8.30
CA LEU A 97 3.81 16.00 9.21
C LEU A 97 3.62 16.38 10.65
N ASP A 98 4.24 17.47 11.13
CA ASP A 98 4.10 17.91 12.53
C ASP A 98 2.63 18.06 12.98
N GLN A 99 1.72 18.34 12.04
CA GLN A 99 0.28 18.46 12.31
C GLN A 99 -0.44 17.10 12.40
N ILE A 100 0.14 16.05 11.83
CA ILE A 100 -0.44 14.71 11.69
C ILE A 100 0.43 13.57 12.23
N THR A 101 1.59 13.86 12.83
CA THR A 101 2.60 12.88 13.28
C THR A 101 1.98 11.79 14.15
N LEU A 102 1.06 12.15 15.06
CA LEU A 102 0.36 11.22 15.94
C LEU A 102 -0.43 10.13 15.20
N PHE A 103 -0.83 10.39 13.95
CA PHE A 103 -1.52 9.43 13.09
C PHE A 103 -0.56 8.77 12.09
N PHE A 104 0.46 9.50 11.65
CA PHE A 104 1.38 9.04 10.60
C PHE A 104 2.45 8.07 11.09
N GLU A 105 3.00 8.26 12.30
CA GLU A 105 4.02 7.36 12.85
C GLU A 105 3.52 5.90 12.99
N PRO A 106 2.35 5.63 13.62
CA PRO A 106 1.86 4.26 13.74
C PRO A 106 1.58 3.59 12.38
N LEU A 107 1.12 4.37 11.39
CA LEU A 107 0.91 3.90 10.02
C LEU A 107 2.22 3.43 9.39
N LYS A 108 3.27 4.27 9.50
CA LYS A 108 4.58 3.98 8.96
C LYS A 108 5.21 2.78 9.64
N ASP A 109 5.18 2.70 10.97
CA ASP A 109 5.71 1.56 11.72
C ASP A 109 5.07 0.23 11.29
N LYS A 110 3.74 0.24 11.10
CA LYS A 110 3.01 -0.95 10.70
C LYS A 110 3.27 -1.33 9.24
N LEU A 111 3.43 -0.35 8.35
CA LEU A 111 3.85 -0.58 6.97
C LEU A 111 5.28 -1.15 6.90
N ASP A 112 6.20 -0.65 7.74
CA ASP A 112 7.57 -1.14 7.84
C ASP A 112 7.63 -2.58 8.32
N GLN A 113 6.81 -2.94 9.31
CA GLN A 113 6.63 -4.32 9.75
C GLN A 113 6.15 -5.22 8.61
N LEU A 114 5.13 -4.81 7.86
CA LEU A 114 4.62 -5.59 6.73
C LEU A 114 5.69 -5.79 5.65
N VAL A 115 6.36 -4.71 5.23
CA VAL A 115 7.45 -4.80 4.25
C VAL A 115 8.53 -5.75 4.73
N GLY A 116 8.91 -5.69 6.01
CA GLY A 116 9.85 -6.61 6.64
C GLY A 116 9.37 -8.07 6.58
N THR A 117 8.12 -8.34 6.96
CA THR A 117 7.52 -9.68 6.93
C THR A 117 7.48 -10.27 5.53
N PHE A 118 7.01 -9.51 4.54
CA PHE A 118 6.96 -9.94 3.14
C PHE A 118 8.36 -10.13 2.55
N HIS A 119 9.30 -9.23 2.87
CA HIS A 119 10.70 -9.40 2.45
C HIS A 119 11.29 -10.68 3.05
N SER A 120 11.12 -10.95 4.34
CA SER A 120 11.61 -12.20 4.92
C SER A 120 10.96 -13.43 4.28
N ALA A 121 9.67 -13.40 3.95
CA ALA A 121 9.00 -14.56 3.39
C ALA A 121 9.29 -14.82 1.91
N LEU A 122 9.57 -13.79 1.11
CA LEU A 122 9.99 -13.96 -0.28
C LEU A 122 11.43 -14.48 -0.40
N TYR A 123 12.28 -14.22 0.61
CA TYR A 123 13.72 -14.51 0.54
C TYR A 123 14.20 -15.61 1.50
N LEU A 124 13.41 -16.01 2.50
CA LEU A 124 13.74 -17.11 3.43
C LEU A 124 12.69 -18.22 3.29
N GLU A 125 13.13 -19.41 2.87
CA GLU A 125 12.28 -20.58 2.52
C GLU A 125 11.44 -21.17 3.69
N GLU A 126 11.40 -20.54 4.87
CA GLU A 126 10.80 -21.10 6.09
C GLU A 126 9.59 -20.33 6.66
N ASN A 127 9.20 -19.18 6.10
CA ASN A 127 8.11 -18.38 6.69
C ASN A 127 6.73 -18.82 6.22
N LYS A 128 5.95 -19.41 7.15
CA LYS A 128 4.49 -19.52 7.03
C LYS A 128 3.87 -18.13 7.27
N ILE A 129 3.67 -17.37 6.20
CA ILE A 129 2.82 -16.17 6.29
C ILE A 129 1.38 -16.61 6.50
N ASP A 130 0.72 -16.05 7.51
CA ASP A 130 -0.75 -16.05 7.57
C ASP A 130 -1.27 -14.95 6.64
N PHE A 131 -1.61 -15.32 5.41
CA PHE A 131 -2.04 -14.36 4.39
C PHE A 131 -3.38 -13.70 4.73
N GLU A 132 -4.24 -14.35 5.51
CA GLU A 132 -5.51 -13.77 5.94
C GLU A 132 -5.26 -12.68 6.99
N GLU A 133 -4.38 -12.95 7.95
CA GLU A 133 -3.95 -11.94 8.92
C GLU A 133 -3.28 -10.75 8.24
N MET A 134 -2.39 -11.00 7.27
CA MET A 134 -1.74 -9.92 6.51
C MET A 134 -2.74 -9.11 5.70
N ALA A 135 -3.73 -9.74 5.07
CA ALA A 135 -4.80 -9.05 4.37
C ALA A 135 -5.59 -8.12 5.32
N TYR A 136 -5.96 -8.62 6.50
CA TYR A 136 -6.67 -7.83 7.51
C TYR A 136 -5.86 -6.62 7.99
N ILE A 137 -4.56 -6.81 8.25
CA ILE A 137 -3.67 -5.72 8.66
C ILE A 137 -3.57 -4.64 7.56
N ILE A 138 -3.38 -5.06 6.31
CA ILE A 138 -3.25 -4.14 5.17
C ILE A 138 -4.53 -3.34 4.95
N GLU A 139 -5.70 -3.97 5.11
CA GLU A 139 -6.97 -3.25 5.03
C GLU A 139 -7.16 -2.26 6.17
N GLY A 140 -6.77 -2.63 7.40
CA GLY A 140 -6.75 -1.71 8.53
C GLY A 140 -5.87 -0.49 8.26
N LEU A 141 -4.73 -0.67 7.57
CA LEU A 141 -3.90 0.44 7.13
C LEU A 141 -4.58 1.32 6.09
N SER A 142 -5.19 0.71 5.07
CA SER A 142 -5.95 1.43 4.04
C SER A 142 -7.00 2.35 4.69
N GLN A 143 -7.83 1.81 5.59
CA GLN A 143 -8.85 2.57 6.33
C GLN A 143 -8.26 3.67 7.22
N THR A 144 -7.11 3.40 7.86
CA THR A 144 -6.46 4.40 8.71
C THR A 144 -5.95 5.58 7.88
N VAL A 145 -5.43 5.32 6.67
CA VAL A 145 -5.03 6.38 5.73
C VAL A 145 -6.24 7.15 5.20
N GLU A 146 -7.37 6.50 4.93
CA GLU A 146 -8.63 7.18 4.57
C GLU A 146 -9.08 8.15 5.66
N ILE A 147 -9.12 7.68 6.92
CA ILE A 147 -9.48 8.50 8.07
C ILE A 147 -8.52 9.69 8.23
N LEU A 148 -7.22 9.46 7.98
CA LEU A 148 -6.22 10.52 7.98
C LEU A 148 -6.53 11.57 6.92
N ILE A 149 -6.78 11.17 5.67
CA ILE A 149 -7.15 12.09 4.56
C ILE A 149 -8.38 12.91 4.94
N GLU A 150 -9.44 12.27 5.47
CA GLU A 150 -10.64 12.97 5.91
C GLU A 150 -10.37 13.95 7.06
N GLY A 151 -9.55 13.54 8.02
CA GLY A 151 -9.15 14.36 9.17
C GLY A 151 -8.43 15.63 8.71
N ILE A 152 -7.51 15.50 7.77
CA ILE A 152 -6.75 16.64 7.25
C ILE A 152 -7.66 17.60 6.47
N LYS A 153 -8.52 17.09 5.57
CA LYS A 153 -9.49 17.92 4.82
C LYS A 153 -10.36 18.76 5.75
N LYS A 154 -10.86 18.16 6.84
CA LYS A 154 -11.66 18.86 7.87
C LYS A 154 -10.89 19.95 8.62
N ILE A 155 -9.57 19.87 8.71
CA ILE A 155 -8.73 20.90 9.31
C ILE A 155 -8.52 22.06 8.33
N GLU A 156 -8.22 21.77 7.06
CA GLU A 156 -8.07 22.79 6.01
C GLU A 156 -9.35 23.60 5.81
N ASP A 157 -10.52 22.94 5.76
CA ASP A 157 -11.83 23.58 5.61
C ASP A 157 -12.21 24.52 6.78
N LYS A 158 -11.51 24.44 7.92
CA LYS A 158 -11.73 25.32 9.08
C LYS A 158 -10.77 26.50 9.12
N ILE A 159 -9.69 26.47 8.35
CA ILE A 159 -8.64 27.49 8.33
C ILE A 159 -8.83 28.45 7.15
N LEU A 160 -9.51 28.02 6.08
CA LEU A 160 -9.95 28.83 4.93
C LEU A 160 -11.31 29.49 5.16
#